data_AF-A0A178Z386-F1
#
_entry.id   AF-A0A178Z386-F1
#
_cell.length_a   1.000
_cell.length_b   1.000
_cell.length_c   1.000
_cell.angle_alpha   90.00
_cell.angle_beta   90.00
_cell.angle_gamma   90.00
#
_symmetry.space_group_name_H-M   'P 1'
#
loop_
_entity.id
_entity.type
_entity.pdbx_description
1 polymer ?
#
loop_
_entity_poly.entity_id
_entity_poly.type
_entity_poly.pdbx_seq_one_letter_code
_entity_poly.pdbx_strand_id
1 'polypeptide(L)'
;MPRIVAPHKSGLHRLACLSLYKALLHESTRVGAAVDNPAVTRTLQSLIRFRFDRDRKLLSPSQVANGFEAGHGALSLLRQCARKSDDALNKLSQTLEHVALQAESTARYRGELASRWKPPPPQRRPHLENLRRIANRANHMSTPDNPRIFQHPRPISEVKSGVRKVPNLILAQGVPLLKYPGPTPVLLNRILKTKIQWGVRKWAQHLDIAARIQIGEWEDDWDSILGREQGIVETQEDAIANRQLGQQAEQVEEDHTQTSPEFKIRFVGGNRPDIGDGKNNNQSTARSSPAVPGVSWTLALRQVDRQLEQAVHARGRQYAELGDKYWQVIVKERELKEKERKERKHARRMARKQATSIVDADESAGDVSSVSSGFL
;
A
#
# COMPACT_ATOMS: atom_id res chain seq x y z
N MET A 1 3.08 7.02 -32.52
CA MET A 1 1.68 7.26 -32.09
C MET A 1 1.67 8.21 -30.89
N PRO A 2 0.89 9.30 -30.91
CA PRO A 2 0.85 10.25 -29.80
C PRO A 2 0.34 9.54 -28.53
N ARG A 3 1.11 9.64 -27.45
CA ARG A 3 0.73 9.06 -26.16
C ARG A 3 -0.46 9.85 -25.61
N ILE A 4 -1.64 9.24 -25.61
CA ILE A 4 -2.83 9.82 -24.97
C ILE A 4 -2.59 9.79 -23.46
N VAL A 5 -2.02 10.88 -22.93
CA VAL A 5 -1.82 11.06 -21.51
C VAL A 5 -3.19 11.29 -20.88
N ALA A 6 -3.53 10.49 -19.87
CA ALA A 6 -4.79 10.66 -19.15
C ALA A 6 -4.91 12.13 -18.64
N PRO A 7 -6.08 12.78 -18.76
CA PRO A 7 -6.23 14.21 -18.46
C PRO A 7 -5.69 14.64 -17.08
N HIS A 8 -5.88 13.81 -16.05
CA HIS A 8 -5.38 14.09 -14.69
C HIS A 8 -3.84 14.06 -14.55
N LYS A 9 -3.10 13.59 -15.55
CA LYS A 9 -1.63 13.57 -15.59
C LYS A 9 -1.04 14.70 -16.44
N SER A 10 -1.84 15.42 -17.22
CA SER A 10 -1.35 16.58 -17.96
C SER A 10 -1.36 17.82 -17.06
N GLY A 11 -0.19 18.45 -16.92
CA GLY A 11 -0.03 19.67 -16.11
C GLY A 11 -0.92 20.82 -16.61
N LEU A 12 -1.04 20.96 -17.94
CA LEU A 12 -1.86 21.99 -18.59
C LEU A 12 -3.34 21.85 -18.22
N HIS A 13 -3.90 20.65 -18.27
CA HIS A 13 -5.28 20.40 -17.88
C HIS A 13 -5.51 20.74 -16.41
N ARG A 14 -4.58 20.34 -15.53
CA ARG A 14 -4.67 20.66 -14.10
C ARG A 14 -4.69 22.17 -13.86
N LEU A 15 -3.86 22.94 -14.55
CA LEU A 15 -3.83 24.40 -14.42
C LEU A 15 -5.13 25.03 -14.94
N ALA A 16 -5.62 24.59 -16.11
CA ALA A 16 -6.89 25.07 -16.67
C ALA A 16 -8.09 24.76 -15.75
N CYS A 17 -8.15 23.57 -15.16
CA CYS A 17 -9.18 23.22 -14.18
C CYS A 17 -9.09 24.09 -12.92
N LEU A 18 -7.87 24.33 -12.41
CA LEU A 18 -7.67 25.16 -11.22
C LEU A 18 -8.02 26.63 -11.46
N SER A 19 -7.68 27.18 -12.63
CA SER A 19 -8.02 28.56 -12.96
C SER A 19 -9.53 28.74 -13.10
N LEU A 20 -10.21 27.83 -13.79
CA LEU A 20 -11.66 27.84 -13.92
C LEU A 20 -12.35 27.67 -12.55
N TYR A 21 -11.89 26.71 -11.74
CA TYR A 21 -12.41 26.48 -10.40
C TYR A 21 -12.32 27.73 -9.51
N LYS A 22 -11.14 28.38 -9.47
CA LYS A 22 -10.93 29.61 -8.70
C LYS A 22 -11.79 30.75 -9.23
N ALA A 23 -11.89 30.91 -10.55
CA ALA A 23 -12.71 31.95 -11.17
C ALA A 23 -14.19 31.78 -10.79
N LEU A 24 -14.74 30.56 -10.89
CA LEU A 24 -16.13 30.29 -10.52
C LEU A 24 -16.41 30.56 -9.04
N LEU A 25 -15.50 30.16 -8.13
CA LEU A 25 -15.66 30.46 -6.71
C LEU A 25 -15.63 31.96 -6.44
N HIS A 26 -14.72 32.69 -7.08
CA HIS A 26 -14.62 34.14 -6.92
C HIS A 26 -15.87 34.86 -7.46
N GLU A 27 -16.38 34.47 -8.64
CA GLU A 27 -17.61 35.07 -9.16
C GLU A 27 -18.84 34.70 -8.32
N SER A 28 -18.90 33.51 -7.72
CA SER A 28 -20.00 33.13 -6.81
C SER A 28 -20.09 34.01 -5.56
N THR A 29 -18.94 34.50 -5.05
CA THR A 29 -18.93 35.48 -3.95
C THR A 29 -19.44 36.83 -4.39
N ARG A 30 -19.12 37.26 -5.63
CA ARG A 30 -19.60 38.52 -6.19
C ARG A 30 -21.11 38.50 -6.46
N VAL A 31 -21.63 37.39 -6.96
CA VAL A 31 -23.07 37.21 -7.16
C VAL A 31 -23.83 37.27 -5.84
N GLY A 32 -23.35 36.59 -4.80
CA GLY A 32 -24.02 36.66 -3.49
C GLY A 32 -23.96 38.05 -2.85
N ALA A 33 -22.90 38.82 -3.09
CA ALA A 33 -22.84 40.23 -2.71
C ALA A 33 -23.79 41.10 -3.56
N ALA A 34 -24.04 40.77 -4.81
CA ALA A 34 -24.99 41.49 -5.66
C ALA A 34 -26.46 41.23 -5.32
N VAL A 35 -26.75 40.04 -4.78
CA VAL A 35 -28.10 39.56 -4.37
C VAL A 35 -28.34 39.75 -2.86
N ASP A 36 -27.36 40.28 -2.12
CA ASP A 36 -27.40 40.49 -0.67
C ASP A 36 -27.80 39.23 0.14
N ASN A 37 -27.51 38.04 -0.40
CA ASN A 37 -27.85 36.76 0.22
C ASN A 37 -26.62 35.83 0.31
N PRO A 38 -26.00 35.69 1.51
CA PRO A 38 -24.81 34.86 1.68
C PRO A 38 -25.11 33.35 1.57
N ALA A 39 -26.38 32.92 1.69
CA ALA A 39 -26.75 31.52 1.51
C ALA A 39 -26.57 31.07 0.06
N VAL A 40 -26.87 31.96 -0.91
CA VAL A 40 -26.70 31.68 -2.34
C VAL A 40 -25.23 31.46 -2.68
N THR A 41 -24.31 32.22 -2.06
CA THR A 41 -22.88 31.97 -2.23
C THR A 41 -22.49 30.56 -1.75
N ARG A 42 -22.97 30.15 -0.57
CA ARG A 42 -22.62 28.83 -0.02
C ARG A 42 -23.15 27.68 -0.86
N THR A 43 -24.37 27.80 -1.39
CA THR A 43 -24.98 26.78 -2.26
C THR A 43 -24.26 26.70 -3.61
N LEU A 44 -23.95 27.84 -4.24
CA LEU A 44 -23.18 27.85 -5.49
C LEU A 44 -21.78 27.25 -5.29
N GLN A 45 -21.08 27.62 -4.21
CA GLN A 45 -19.76 27.06 -3.90
C GLN A 45 -19.81 25.56 -3.63
N SER A 46 -20.83 25.07 -2.91
CA SER A 46 -20.98 23.63 -2.65
C SER A 46 -21.28 22.85 -3.93
N LEU A 47 -22.12 23.39 -4.82
CA LEU A 47 -22.40 22.80 -6.13
C LEU A 47 -21.15 22.76 -7.02
N ILE A 48 -20.38 23.85 -7.08
CA ILE A 48 -19.12 23.91 -7.84
C ILE A 48 -18.15 22.84 -7.31
N ARG A 49 -17.94 22.78 -5.99
CA ARG A 49 -17.07 21.76 -5.37
C ARG A 49 -17.53 20.35 -5.71
N PHE A 50 -18.82 20.06 -5.53
CA PHE A 50 -19.41 18.77 -5.84
C PHE A 50 -19.21 18.35 -7.30
N ARG A 51 -19.39 19.28 -8.25
CA ARG A 51 -19.18 19.01 -9.68
C ARG A 51 -17.72 18.70 -9.99
N PHE A 52 -16.78 19.52 -9.52
CA PHE A 52 -15.36 19.27 -9.75
C PHE A 52 -14.87 17.98 -9.08
N ASP A 53 -15.38 17.62 -7.91
CA ASP A 53 -15.06 16.35 -7.24
C ASP A 53 -15.61 15.14 -7.99
N ARG A 54 -16.84 15.24 -8.51
CA ARG A 54 -17.46 14.21 -9.35
C ARG A 54 -16.68 14.00 -10.65
N ASP A 55 -16.28 15.10 -11.28
CA ASP A 55 -15.65 15.10 -12.60
C ASP A 55 -14.13 14.83 -12.55
N ARG A 56 -13.55 14.71 -11.33
CA ARG A 56 -12.12 14.42 -11.10
C ARG A 56 -11.61 13.12 -11.74
N LYS A 57 -12.49 12.13 -11.94
CA LYS A 57 -12.14 10.82 -12.52
C LYS A 57 -12.47 10.71 -14.01
N LEU A 58 -12.90 11.79 -14.66
CA LEU A 58 -13.20 11.77 -16.10
C LEU A 58 -11.91 11.58 -16.90
N LEU A 59 -11.94 10.64 -17.84
CA LEU A 59 -10.81 10.31 -18.71
C LEU A 59 -11.07 10.66 -20.18
N SER A 60 -12.33 10.85 -20.58
CA SER A 60 -12.69 11.12 -21.97
C SER A 60 -12.38 12.57 -22.35
N PRO A 61 -11.53 12.81 -23.38
CA PRO A 61 -11.20 14.16 -23.82
C PRO A 61 -12.41 14.98 -24.27
N SER A 62 -13.41 14.36 -24.90
CA SER A 62 -14.64 15.04 -25.34
C SER A 62 -15.50 15.47 -24.16
N GLN A 63 -15.61 14.64 -23.13
CA GLN A 63 -16.33 15.02 -21.90
C GLN A 63 -15.62 16.15 -21.15
N VAL A 64 -14.28 16.17 -21.19
CA VAL A 64 -13.49 17.25 -20.62
C VAL A 64 -13.72 18.56 -21.39
N ALA A 65 -13.72 18.52 -22.73
CA ALA A 65 -14.00 19.69 -23.57
C ALA A 65 -15.41 20.25 -23.30
N ASN A 66 -16.44 19.40 -23.34
CA ASN A 66 -17.82 19.80 -23.02
C ASN A 66 -17.95 20.34 -21.59
N GLY A 67 -17.20 19.76 -20.64
CA GLY A 67 -17.15 20.24 -19.26
C GLY A 67 -16.54 21.64 -19.15
N PHE A 68 -15.48 21.93 -19.90
CA PHE A 68 -14.90 23.27 -19.98
C PHE A 68 -15.84 24.27 -20.63
N GLU A 69 -16.48 23.93 -21.75
CA GLU A 69 -17.47 24.79 -22.42
C GLU A 69 -18.63 25.13 -21.49
N ALA A 70 -19.20 24.13 -20.82
CA ALA A 70 -20.25 24.34 -19.81
C ALA A 70 -19.76 25.20 -18.64
N GLY A 71 -18.52 24.98 -18.18
CA GLY A 71 -17.91 25.78 -17.11
C GLY A 71 -17.68 27.24 -17.49
N HIS A 72 -17.22 27.51 -18.71
CA HIS A 72 -17.08 28.87 -19.24
C HIS A 72 -18.44 29.54 -19.45
N GLY A 73 -19.46 28.80 -19.90
CA GLY A 73 -20.84 29.27 -19.97
C GLY A 73 -21.42 29.61 -18.58
N ALA A 74 -21.14 28.80 -17.56
CA ALA A 74 -21.54 29.11 -16.19
C ALA A 74 -20.80 30.36 -15.65
N LEU A 75 -19.51 30.50 -15.96
CA LEU A 75 -18.72 31.67 -15.57
C LEU A 75 -19.26 32.97 -16.21
N SER A 76 -19.64 32.93 -17.48
CA SER A 76 -20.21 34.09 -18.17
C SER A 76 -21.56 34.49 -17.58
N LEU A 77 -22.43 33.51 -17.26
CA LEU A 77 -23.70 33.75 -16.57
C LEU A 77 -23.49 34.37 -15.18
N LEU A 78 -22.56 33.83 -14.37
CA LEU A 78 -22.26 34.39 -13.04
C LEU A 78 -21.72 35.83 -13.13
N ARG A 79 -20.89 36.14 -14.13
CA ARG A 79 -20.41 37.52 -14.37
C ARG A 79 -21.54 38.47 -14.75
N GLN A 80 -22.51 38.02 -15.54
CA GLN A 80 -23.69 38.81 -15.89
C GLN A 80 -24.61 39.00 -14.67
N CYS A 81 -24.77 37.98 -13.82
CA CYS A 81 -25.50 38.09 -12.55
C CYS A 81 -24.82 39.08 -11.59
N ALA A 82 -23.49 39.07 -11.51
CA ALA A 82 -22.74 40.02 -10.68
C ALA A 82 -22.91 41.48 -11.16
N ARG A 83 -23.24 41.70 -12.45
CA ARG A 83 -23.59 43.01 -13.01
C ARG A 83 -25.08 43.37 -12.85
N LYS A 84 -25.86 42.58 -12.10
CA LYS A 84 -27.30 42.77 -11.87
C LYS A 84 -28.15 42.77 -13.15
N SER A 85 -27.82 41.90 -14.11
CA SER A 85 -28.69 41.67 -15.27
C SER A 85 -29.85 40.74 -14.89
N ASP A 86 -31.08 41.22 -15.06
CA ASP A 86 -32.31 40.48 -14.69
C ASP A 86 -32.46 39.17 -15.49
N ASP A 87 -32.17 39.19 -16.78
CA ASP A 87 -32.21 37.99 -17.64
C ASP A 87 -31.24 36.89 -17.16
N ALA A 88 -30.05 37.29 -16.70
CA ALA A 88 -29.05 36.36 -16.20
C ALA A 88 -29.45 35.77 -14.85
N LEU A 89 -30.06 36.57 -13.97
CA LEU A 89 -30.60 36.12 -12.69
C LEU A 89 -31.75 35.13 -12.90
N ASN A 90 -32.65 35.40 -13.85
CA ASN A 90 -33.74 34.49 -14.22
C ASN A 90 -33.22 33.16 -14.80
N LYS A 91 -32.18 33.21 -15.64
CA LYS A 91 -31.53 31.99 -16.13
C LYS A 91 -30.86 31.22 -15.00
N LEU A 92 -30.20 31.91 -14.07
CA LEU A 92 -29.57 31.28 -12.91
C LEU A 92 -30.61 30.59 -12.01
N SER A 93 -31.72 31.26 -11.69
CA SER A 93 -32.79 30.65 -10.89
C SER A 93 -33.38 29.43 -11.57
N GLN A 94 -33.72 29.51 -12.87
CA GLN A 94 -34.21 28.37 -13.65
C GLN A 94 -33.23 27.18 -13.65
N THR A 95 -31.93 27.45 -13.80
CA THR A 95 -30.93 26.37 -13.75
C THR A 95 -30.83 25.72 -12.36
N LEU A 96 -30.91 26.51 -11.29
CA LEU A 96 -30.88 25.99 -9.91
C LEU A 96 -32.14 25.18 -9.58
N GLU A 97 -33.31 25.65 -10.01
CA GLU A 97 -34.57 24.91 -9.89
C GLU A 97 -34.50 23.58 -10.64
N HIS A 98 -34.01 23.59 -11.88
CA HIS A 98 -33.85 22.36 -12.66
C HIS A 98 -32.89 21.37 -11.98
N VAL A 99 -31.77 21.85 -11.43
CA VAL A 99 -30.81 21.02 -10.68
C VAL A 99 -31.44 20.46 -9.40
N ALA A 100 -32.25 21.24 -8.69
CA ALA A 100 -32.97 20.79 -7.51
C ALA A 100 -33.99 19.68 -7.85
N LEU A 101 -34.81 19.88 -8.88
CA LEU A 101 -35.76 18.88 -9.37
C LEU A 101 -35.06 17.59 -9.84
N GLN A 102 -33.90 17.73 -10.49
CA GLN A 102 -33.08 16.58 -10.88
C GLN A 102 -32.48 15.86 -9.64
N ALA A 103 -32.07 16.60 -8.62
CA ALA A 103 -31.58 16.00 -7.38
C ALA A 103 -32.69 15.24 -6.64
N GLU A 104 -33.90 15.78 -6.59
CA GLU A 104 -35.05 15.11 -5.96
C GLU A 104 -35.47 13.85 -6.72
N SER A 105 -35.61 13.93 -8.05
CA SER A 105 -35.94 12.75 -8.87
C SER A 105 -34.89 11.65 -8.74
N THR A 106 -33.60 12.00 -8.74
CA THR A 106 -32.52 11.02 -8.52
C THR A 106 -32.51 10.46 -7.10
N ALA A 107 -32.86 11.25 -6.08
CA ALA A 107 -33.01 10.79 -4.70
C ALA A 107 -34.18 9.81 -4.55
N ARG A 108 -35.35 10.11 -5.14
CA ARG A 108 -36.52 9.23 -5.18
C ARG A 108 -36.18 7.91 -5.86
N TYR A 109 -35.58 7.97 -7.04
CA TYR A 109 -35.14 6.78 -7.77
C TYR A 109 -34.14 5.92 -6.97
N ARG A 110 -33.17 6.56 -6.29
CA ARG A 110 -32.23 5.84 -5.41
C ARG A 110 -32.93 5.22 -4.20
N GLY A 111 -33.94 5.88 -3.64
CA GLY A 111 -34.77 5.34 -2.57
C GLY A 111 -35.56 4.10 -3.01
N GLU A 112 -36.15 4.13 -4.21
CA GLU A 112 -36.84 2.98 -4.81
C GLU A 112 -35.90 1.81 -5.11
N LEU A 113 -34.68 2.09 -5.60
CA LEU A 113 -33.67 1.05 -5.77
C LEU A 113 -33.22 0.46 -4.43
N ALA A 114 -33.13 1.29 -3.38
CA ALA A 114 -32.76 0.83 -2.04
C ALA A 114 -33.86 -0.05 -1.43
N SER A 115 -35.14 0.25 -1.66
CA SER A 115 -36.25 -0.61 -1.19
C SER A 115 -36.30 -1.95 -1.92
N ARG A 116 -35.85 -1.99 -3.18
CA ARG A 116 -35.69 -3.23 -3.97
C ARG A 116 -34.39 -3.98 -3.68
N TRP A 117 -33.52 -3.45 -2.82
CA TRP A 117 -32.22 -4.07 -2.55
C TRP A 117 -32.38 -5.37 -1.74
N LYS A 118 -31.90 -6.47 -2.32
CA LYS A 118 -31.85 -7.77 -1.65
C LYS A 118 -30.49 -7.95 -0.97
N PRO A 119 -30.42 -8.50 0.25
CA PRO A 119 -29.15 -8.80 0.89
C PRO A 119 -28.33 -9.76 0.01
N PRO A 120 -26.99 -9.62 0.01
CA PRO A 120 -26.14 -10.46 -0.82
C PRO A 120 -26.29 -11.95 -0.42
N PRO A 121 -26.18 -12.86 -1.40
CA PRO A 121 -26.31 -14.30 -1.15
C PRO A 121 -25.30 -14.77 -0.11
N PRO A 122 -25.61 -15.82 0.69
CA PRO A 122 -24.78 -16.25 1.82
C PRO A 122 -23.35 -16.60 1.41
N GLN A 123 -23.17 -17.19 0.22
CA GLN A 123 -21.86 -17.52 -0.34
C GLN A 123 -20.96 -16.29 -0.57
N ARG A 124 -21.54 -15.10 -0.79
CA ARG A 124 -20.80 -13.86 -1.03
C ARG A 124 -20.40 -13.12 0.25
N ARG A 125 -21.00 -13.47 1.40
CA ARG A 125 -20.69 -12.88 2.71
C ARG A 125 -19.21 -12.91 3.08
N PRO A 126 -18.48 -14.05 3.00
CA PRO A 126 -17.05 -14.07 3.35
C PRO A 126 -16.20 -13.18 2.44
N HIS A 127 -16.56 -13.10 1.16
CA HIS A 127 -15.88 -12.21 0.21
C HIS A 127 -16.10 -10.73 0.57
N LEU A 128 -17.34 -10.34 0.88
CA LEU A 128 -17.67 -8.98 1.31
C LEU A 128 -17.00 -8.62 2.64
N GLU A 129 -16.93 -9.57 3.57
CA GLU A 129 -16.22 -9.38 4.83
C GLU A 129 -14.72 -9.17 4.59
N ASN A 130 -14.11 -9.93 3.68
CA ASN A 130 -12.72 -9.72 3.28
C ASN A 130 -12.52 -8.32 2.67
N LEU A 131 -13.42 -7.87 1.78
CA LEU A 131 -13.38 -6.52 1.22
C LEU A 131 -13.50 -5.45 2.31
N ARG A 132 -14.38 -5.62 3.30
CA ARG A 132 -14.49 -4.72 4.46
C ARG A 132 -13.19 -4.70 5.28
N ARG A 133 -12.60 -5.88 5.54
CA ARG A 133 -11.32 -5.98 6.25
C ARG A 133 -10.20 -5.28 5.48
N ILE A 134 -10.16 -5.39 4.16
CA ILE A 134 -9.18 -4.71 3.29
C ILE A 134 -9.42 -3.20 3.25
N ALA A 135 -10.67 -2.73 3.23
CA ALA A 135 -11.00 -1.31 3.22
C ALA A 135 -10.58 -0.61 4.52
N ASN A 136 -10.66 -1.29 5.66
CA ASN A 136 -10.29 -0.73 6.95
C ASN A 136 -8.78 -0.50 7.08
N ARG A 137 -8.34 0.76 6.99
CA ARG A 137 -6.91 1.16 7.06
C ARG A 137 -6.21 0.71 8.34
N ALA A 138 -6.94 0.61 9.46
CA ALA A 138 -6.41 0.09 10.73
C ALA A 138 -5.82 -1.32 10.61
N ASN A 139 -6.39 -2.19 9.76
CA ASN A 139 -5.90 -3.56 9.54
C ASN A 139 -4.56 -3.62 8.76
N HIS A 140 -4.10 -2.49 8.24
CA HIS A 140 -2.83 -2.37 7.51
C HIS A 140 -1.70 -1.81 8.36
N MET A 141 -1.95 -1.44 9.61
CA MET A 141 -0.92 -0.92 10.52
C MET A 141 -0.29 -2.06 11.29
N SER A 142 1.04 -2.10 11.29
CA SER A 142 1.83 -2.91 12.22
C SER A 142 2.27 -2.00 13.36
N THR A 143 2.25 -2.47 14.60
CA THR A 143 2.92 -1.79 15.72
C THR A 143 4.43 -2.05 15.58
N PRO A 144 5.23 -1.03 15.20
CA PRO A 144 6.58 -1.24 14.68
C PRO A 144 7.64 -1.56 15.75
N ASP A 145 7.44 -1.12 16.99
CA ASP A 145 8.45 -1.30 18.05
C ASP A 145 8.60 -2.75 18.55
N ASN A 146 7.58 -3.60 18.37
CA ASN A 146 7.71 -5.00 18.73
C ASN A 146 6.76 -5.89 17.90
N PRO A 147 7.29 -6.64 16.91
CA PRO A 147 6.48 -7.56 16.14
C PRO A 147 5.92 -8.64 17.07
N ARG A 148 4.59 -8.66 17.23
CA ARG A 148 3.86 -9.63 18.08
C ARG A 148 4.22 -11.10 17.80
N ILE A 149 4.81 -11.39 16.64
CA ILE A 149 5.18 -12.74 16.19
C ILE A 149 6.41 -13.30 16.91
N PHE A 150 7.36 -12.46 17.35
CA PHE A 150 8.56 -12.90 18.08
C PHE A 150 8.35 -12.97 19.59
N GLN A 151 7.21 -12.47 20.08
CA GLN A 151 6.73 -12.66 21.46
C GLN A 151 6.09 -14.05 21.67
N HIS A 152 6.12 -14.92 20.65
CA HIS A 152 5.68 -16.30 20.76
C HIS A 152 6.83 -17.20 21.21
N PRO A 153 6.56 -18.20 22.05
CA PRO A 153 5.22 -18.64 22.47
C PRO A 153 4.62 -17.88 23.67
N ARG A 154 3.32 -17.59 23.63
CA ARG A 154 2.56 -16.91 24.71
C ARG A 154 2.14 -17.87 25.83
N PRO A 155 1.79 -17.46 27.05
CA PRO A 155 1.12 -18.34 28.01
C PRO A 155 -0.32 -18.70 27.56
N ILE A 156 -0.88 -19.82 28.06
CA ILE A 156 -2.17 -20.35 27.59
C ILE A 156 -3.35 -19.43 27.94
N SER A 157 -3.19 -18.63 28.99
CA SER A 157 -4.15 -17.61 29.46
C SER A 157 -4.42 -16.52 28.42
N GLU A 158 -3.42 -16.20 27.58
CA GLU A 158 -3.56 -15.21 26.50
C GLU A 158 -4.15 -15.80 25.21
N VAL A 159 -4.25 -17.13 25.12
CA VAL A 159 -4.72 -17.82 23.92
C VAL A 159 -6.25 -17.91 23.93
N LYS A 160 -6.90 -17.08 23.11
CA LYS A 160 -8.38 -17.00 23.00
C LYS A 160 -9.12 -18.32 22.78
N SER A 161 -8.48 -19.32 22.17
CA SER A 161 -9.10 -20.62 21.86
C SER A 161 -8.95 -21.67 22.96
N GLY A 162 -8.20 -21.41 24.03
CA GLY A 162 -7.89 -22.39 25.09
C GLY A 162 -7.10 -23.62 24.64
N VAL A 163 -6.74 -23.69 23.35
CA VAL A 163 -5.93 -24.73 22.72
C VAL A 163 -4.91 -24.06 21.80
N ARG A 164 -3.63 -24.38 22.00
CA ARG A 164 -2.56 -23.91 21.13
C ARG A 164 -2.60 -24.52 19.75
N LYS A 165 -2.40 -23.66 18.76
CA LYS A 165 -2.26 -24.05 17.36
C LYS A 165 -0.84 -23.73 16.90
N VAL A 166 -0.11 -24.76 16.49
CA VAL A 166 1.26 -24.61 15.97
C VAL A 166 1.16 -23.99 14.57
N PRO A 167 1.89 -22.90 14.29
CA PRO A 167 1.94 -22.31 12.96
C PRO A 167 2.79 -23.14 11.99
N ASN A 168 2.52 -23.02 10.69
CA ASN A 168 3.30 -23.64 9.63
C ASN A 168 4.29 -22.64 9.04
N LEU A 169 5.56 -23.02 8.90
CA LEU A 169 6.54 -22.28 8.11
C LEU A 169 6.33 -22.60 6.63
N ILE A 170 6.07 -21.58 5.82
CA ILE A 170 5.85 -21.70 4.38
C ILE A 170 6.81 -20.74 3.69
N LEU A 171 7.41 -21.20 2.59
CA LEU A 171 8.19 -20.35 1.69
C LEU A 171 7.27 -19.84 0.56
N ALA A 172 6.94 -18.55 0.57
CA ALA A 172 6.13 -17.92 -0.46
C ALA A 172 7.02 -17.15 -1.43
N GLN A 173 7.37 -17.78 -2.57
CA GLN A 173 8.28 -17.20 -3.58
C GLN A 173 9.60 -16.69 -2.97
N GLY A 174 10.24 -17.53 -2.16
CA GLY A 174 11.49 -17.20 -1.45
C GLY A 174 11.33 -16.35 -0.19
N VAL A 175 10.13 -15.87 0.14
CA VAL A 175 9.86 -15.16 1.40
C VAL A 175 9.40 -16.16 2.46
N PRO A 176 10.15 -16.38 3.55
CA PRO A 176 9.71 -17.24 4.64
C PRO A 176 8.60 -16.59 5.43
N LEU A 177 7.59 -17.38 5.77
CA LEU A 177 6.37 -16.87 6.33
C LEU A 177 5.76 -17.86 7.33
N LEU A 178 5.48 -17.34 8.52
CA LEU A 178 4.84 -18.11 9.59
C LEU A 178 3.31 -17.98 9.49
N LYS A 179 2.63 -19.05 9.10
CA LYS A 179 1.17 -19.07 8.90
C LYS A 179 0.47 -19.79 10.05
N TYR A 180 -0.29 -19.03 10.84
CA TYR A 180 -1.26 -19.60 11.79
C TYR A 180 -2.50 -20.14 11.05
N PRO A 181 -3.14 -21.20 11.57
CA PRO A 181 -4.37 -21.72 10.99
C PRO A 181 -5.51 -20.70 11.11
N GLY A 182 -6.01 -20.25 9.96
CA GLY A 182 -7.04 -19.24 9.84
C GLY A 182 -6.87 -18.38 8.59
N PRO A 183 -7.71 -17.34 8.41
CA PRO A 183 -7.53 -16.38 7.34
C PRO A 183 -6.23 -15.59 7.54
N THR A 184 -5.48 -15.35 6.45
CA THR A 184 -4.25 -14.56 6.53
C THR A 184 -4.58 -13.09 6.85
N PRO A 185 -3.85 -12.45 7.78
CA PRO A 185 -4.08 -11.05 8.09
C PRO A 185 -3.81 -10.16 6.88
N VAL A 186 -4.59 -9.08 6.73
CA VAL A 186 -4.53 -8.16 5.59
C VAL A 186 -3.13 -7.55 5.45
N LEU A 187 -2.53 -7.13 6.56
CA LEU A 187 -1.16 -6.62 6.61
C LEU A 187 -0.14 -7.58 6.00
N LEU A 188 -0.23 -8.87 6.33
CA LEU A 188 0.69 -9.88 5.83
C LEU A 188 0.58 -10.04 4.32
N ASN A 189 -0.64 -10.12 3.78
CA ASN A 189 -0.84 -10.17 2.34
C ASN A 189 -0.29 -8.91 1.64
N ARG A 190 -0.42 -7.73 2.26
CA ARG A 190 0.16 -6.48 1.74
C ARG A 190 1.67 -6.55 1.68
N ILE A 191 2.32 -6.92 2.79
CA ILE A 191 3.79 -7.02 2.88
C ILE A 191 4.31 -8.11 1.94
N LEU A 192 3.64 -9.25 1.86
CA LEU A 192 4.02 -10.33 0.95
C LEU A 192 3.99 -9.86 -0.50
N LYS A 193 2.90 -9.18 -0.91
CA LYS A 193 2.80 -8.60 -2.26
C LYS A 193 3.90 -7.58 -2.53
N THR A 194 4.22 -6.67 -1.60
CA THR A 194 5.29 -5.70 -1.82
C THR A 194 6.67 -6.36 -1.93
N LYS A 195 6.93 -7.40 -1.13
CA LYS A 195 8.17 -8.18 -1.20
C LYS A 195 8.29 -8.95 -2.52
N ILE A 196 7.23 -9.61 -2.96
CA ILE A 196 7.18 -10.32 -4.25
C ILE A 196 7.36 -9.34 -5.42
N GLN A 197 6.62 -8.22 -5.42
CA GLN A 197 6.72 -7.21 -6.47
C GLN A 197 8.12 -6.61 -6.57
N TRP A 198 8.81 -6.46 -5.44
CA TRP A 198 10.21 -6.04 -5.45
C TRP A 198 11.09 -7.06 -6.18
N GLY A 199 10.91 -8.36 -5.91
CA GLY A 199 11.66 -9.43 -6.59
C GLY A 199 11.41 -9.42 -8.10
N VAL A 200 10.14 -9.35 -8.51
CA VAL A 200 9.75 -9.23 -9.93
C VAL A 200 10.37 -8.00 -10.59
N ARG A 201 10.37 -6.85 -9.91
CA ARG A 201 10.97 -5.61 -10.43
C ARG A 201 12.48 -5.72 -10.55
N LYS A 202 13.16 -6.33 -9.58
CA LYS A 202 14.62 -6.52 -9.62
C LYS A 202 15.04 -7.47 -10.72
N TRP A 203 14.30 -8.56 -10.89
CA TRP A 203 14.49 -9.47 -12.02
C TRP A 203 14.30 -8.77 -13.36
N ALA A 204 13.23 -7.98 -13.51
CA ALA A 204 13.02 -7.21 -14.74
C ALA A 204 14.12 -6.15 -14.99
N GLN A 205 14.67 -5.55 -13.92
CA GLN A 205 15.80 -4.63 -14.02
C GLN A 205 17.08 -5.34 -14.47
N HIS A 206 17.37 -6.50 -13.90
CA HIS A 206 18.51 -7.34 -14.29
C HIS A 206 18.43 -7.70 -15.79
N LEU A 207 17.26 -8.15 -16.26
CA LEU A 207 17.05 -8.41 -17.69
C LEU A 207 17.19 -7.17 -18.59
N ASP A 208 16.70 -6.01 -18.16
CA ASP A 208 16.83 -4.74 -18.90
C ASP A 208 18.30 -4.29 -18.99
N ILE A 209 19.07 -4.44 -17.90
CA ILE A 209 20.50 -4.11 -17.89
C ILE A 209 21.28 -5.10 -18.76
N ALA A 210 20.99 -6.40 -18.67
CA ALA A 210 21.61 -7.41 -19.52
C ALA A 210 21.44 -7.08 -21.02
N ALA A 211 20.24 -6.65 -21.44
CA ALA A 211 20.01 -6.19 -22.81
C ALA A 211 20.78 -4.90 -23.15
N ARG A 212 20.92 -3.97 -22.19
CA ARG A 212 21.67 -2.72 -22.38
C ARG A 212 23.17 -2.90 -22.39
N ILE A 213 23.72 -3.95 -21.76
CA ILE A 213 25.16 -4.23 -21.79
C ILE A 213 25.61 -4.42 -23.25
N GLN A 214 24.82 -5.12 -24.07
CA GLN A 214 25.11 -5.27 -25.50
C GLN A 214 25.15 -3.92 -26.24
N ILE A 215 24.23 -3.02 -25.91
CA ILE A 215 24.23 -1.67 -26.48
C ILE A 215 25.46 -0.89 -26.00
N GLY A 216 25.80 -1.01 -24.70
CA GLY A 216 27.01 -0.42 -24.15
C GLY A 216 28.27 -0.93 -24.85
N GLU A 217 28.33 -2.20 -25.25
CA GLU A 217 29.47 -2.76 -26.00
C GLU A 217 29.61 -2.04 -27.35
N TRP A 218 28.48 -1.78 -28.01
CA TRP A 218 28.50 -1.00 -29.25
C TRP A 218 28.88 0.47 -29.02
N GLU A 219 28.38 1.12 -27.98
CA GLU A 219 28.77 2.50 -27.66
C GLU A 219 30.27 2.61 -27.34
N ASP A 220 30.83 1.65 -26.59
CA ASP A 220 32.26 1.58 -26.30
C ASP A 220 33.10 1.38 -27.58
N ASP A 221 32.65 0.53 -28.49
CA ASP A 221 33.28 0.34 -29.81
C ASP A 221 33.23 1.63 -30.65
N TRP A 222 32.10 2.35 -30.59
CA TRP A 222 31.94 3.64 -31.26
C TRP A 222 32.83 4.72 -30.66
N ASP A 223 32.92 4.81 -29.32
CA ASP A 223 33.83 5.73 -28.62
C ASP A 223 35.30 5.42 -28.98
N SER A 224 35.65 4.14 -29.15
CA SER A 224 36.98 3.71 -29.63
C SER A 224 37.27 4.17 -31.06
N ILE A 225 36.29 4.09 -31.97
CA ILE A 225 36.42 4.58 -33.35
C ILE A 225 36.57 6.10 -33.35
N LEU A 226 35.74 6.82 -32.60
CA LEU A 226 35.79 8.28 -32.49
C LEU A 226 37.14 8.75 -31.91
N GLY A 227 37.64 8.07 -30.88
CA GLY A 227 38.96 8.34 -30.31
C GLY A 227 40.09 8.16 -31.31
N ARG A 228 40.01 7.14 -32.20
CA ARG A 228 41.00 6.90 -33.26
C ARG A 228 40.95 7.94 -34.38
N GLU A 229 39.75 8.31 -34.85
CA GLU A 229 39.59 9.14 -36.05
C GLU A 229 39.64 10.65 -35.76
N GLN A 230 39.25 11.08 -34.55
CA GLN A 230 39.15 12.51 -34.21
C GLN A 230 40.19 12.99 -33.21
N GLY A 231 41.08 12.11 -32.73
CA GLY A 231 42.17 12.48 -31.81
C GLY A 231 41.68 13.05 -30.48
N ILE A 232 40.44 12.74 -30.09
CA ILE A 232 39.90 13.03 -28.76
C ILE A 232 40.59 12.05 -27.80
N VAL A 233 41.83 12.35 -27.46
CA VAL A 233 42.60 11.63 -26.44
C VAL A 233 41.99 12.01 -25.10
N GLU A 234 41.35 11.04 -24.44
CA GLU A 234 41.00 11.14 -23.03
C GLU A 234 42.24 11.61 -22.26
N THR A 235 42.08 12.73 -21.55
CA THR A 235 43.18 13.39 -20.85
C THR A 235 43.81 12.40 -19.87
N GLN A 236 45.13 12.44 -19.69
CA GLN A 236 45.92 11.49 -18.89
C GLN A 236 45.43 11.29 -17.43
N GLU A 237 44.58 12.19 -16.93
CA GLU A 237 43.87 12.10 -15.64
C GLU A 237 42.76 11.02 -15.64
N ASP A 238 42.06 10.81 -16.76
CA ASP A 238 40.97 9.84 -16.93
C ASP A 238 41.51 8.39 -16.97
N ALA A 239 42.71 8.21 -17.54
CA ALA A 239 43.41 6.92 -17.58
C ALA A 239 43.91 6.43 -16.20
N ILE A 240 44.25 7.36 -15.29
CA ILE A 240 44.70 7.03 -13.92
C ILE A 240 43.51 6.64 -13.03
N ALA A 241 42.35 7.29 -13.20
CA ALA A 241 41.11 6.94 -12.49
C ALA A 241 40.62 5.52 -12.83
N ASN A 242 40.74 5.12 -14.10
CA ASN A 242 40.35 3.77 -14.57
C ASN A 242 41.22 2.65 -13.97
N ARG A 243 42.53 2.86 -13.77
CA ARG A 243 43.39 1.86 -13.12
C ARG A 243 43.09 1.67 -11.63
N GLN A 244 42.73 2.75 -10.93
CA GLN A 244 42.39 2.68 -9.50
C GLN A 244 41.03 2.01 -9.26
N LEU A 245 40.05 2.22 -10.14
CA LEU A 245 38.74 1.56 -10.07
C LEU A 245 38.78 0.06 -10.42
N GLY A 246 39.65 -0.34 -11.35
CA GLY A 246 39.91 -1.76 -11.64
C GLY A 246 40.49 -2.51 -10.43
N GLN A 247 41.43 -1.88 -9.71
CA GLN A 247 42.04 -2.46 -8.50
C GLN A 247 41.09 -2.44 -7.29
N GLN A 248 40.21 -1.44 -7.16
CA GLN A 248 39.18 -1.43 -6.11
C GLN A 248 38.05 -2.43 -6.36
N ALA A 249 37.76 -2.79 -7.61
CA ALA A 249 36.80 -3.84 -7.93
C ALA A 249 37.31 -5.25 -7.57
N GLU A 250 38.63 -5.46 -7.57
CA GLU A 250 39.28 -6.70 -7.10
C GLU A 250 39.52 -6.70 -5.57
N GLN A 251 39.84 -5.56 -4.95
CA GLN A 251 40.10 -5.50 -3.49
C GLN A 251 38.84 -5.46 -2.60
N VAL A 252 37.67 -5.08 -3.13
CA VAL A 252 36.40 -5.11 -2.36
C VAL A 252 35.86 -6.55 -2.17
N GLU A 253 36.46 -7.55 -2.84
CA GLU A 253 36.09 -8.95 -2.70
C GLU A 253 36.57 -9.58 -1.36
N GLU A 254 37.58 -9.00 -0.69
CA GLU A 254 38.16 -9.57 0.54
C GLU A 254 37.74 -8.89 1.87
N ASP A 255 37.25 -7.64 1.86
CA ASP A 255 37.15 -6.83 3.10
C ASP A 255 35.73 -6.48 3.60
N HIS A 256 34.68 -7.16 3.11
CA HIS A 256 33.30 -6.92 3.59
C HIS A 256 32.69 -8.12 4.31
N THR A 257 33.42 -8.61 5.32
CA THR A 257 32.80 -9.16 6.51
C THR A 257 33.02 -8.20 7.66
N GLN A 258 31.93 -7.81 8.32
CA GLN A 258 31.86 -6.96 9.52
C GLN A 258 31.64 -5.46 9.27
N THR A 259 30.71 -4.93 10.06
CA THR A 259 30.28 -3.53 10.20
C THR A 259 29.26 -3.01 9.18
N SER A 260 27.99 -3.19 9.53
CA SER A 260 26.84 -2.46 8.99
C SER A 260 26.91 -0.98 9.33
N PRO A 261 26.74 -0.08 8.35
CA PRO A 261 26.00 1.15 8.55
C PRO A 261 24.57 0.95 8.04
N GLU A 262 23.58 1.43 8.78
CA GLU A 262 22.20 1.51 8.31
C GLU A 262 22.12 2.43 7.08
N PHE A 263 22.30 1.87 5.89
CA PHE A 263 22.14 2.58 4.63
C PHE A 263 20.65 2.81 4.38
N LYS A 264 20.17 3.98 4.82
CA LYS A 264 18.84 4.50 4.52
C LYS A 264 18.83 5.06 3.09
N ILE A 265 18.89 4.16 2.10
CA ILE A 265 18.74 4.53 0.69
C ILE A 265 17.28 4.95 0.48
N ARG A 266 17.04 6.26 0.50
CA ARG A 266 15.83 6.85 -0.08
C ARG A 266 16.10 7.08 -1.56
N PHE A 267 15.49 6.29 -2.43
CA PHE A 267 15.37 6.69 -3.84
C PHE A 267 13.99 6.45 -4.45
N VAL A 268 13.69 7.46 -5.26
CA VAL A 268 12.55 7.82 -6.09
C VAL A 268 11.74 6.63 -6.63
N GLY A 269 10.49 6.57 -6.17
CA GLY A 269 9.47 5.74 -6.79
C GLY A 269 9.08 6.30 -8.15
N GLY A 270 9.03 5.43 -9.16
CA GLY A 270 8.23 5.66 -10.35
C GLY A 270 6.79 5.94 -9.94
N ASN A 271 6.31 7.14 -10.27
CA ASN A 271 5.04 7.73 -9.90
C ASN A 271 3.84 6.77 -9.95
N ARG A 272 3.26 6.51 -8.77
CA ARG A 272 1.80 6.42 -8.60
C ARG A 272 1.37 7.56 -7.67
N PRO A 273 0.28 8.28 -7.96
CA PRO A 273 -0.24 9.29 -7.05
C PRO A 273 -1.07 8.62 -5.96
N ASP A 274 -0.66 8.79 -4.71
CA ASP A 274 -1.55 8.78 -3.56
C ASP A 274 -1.40 10.12 -2.83
N ILE A 275 -2.54 10.62 -2.36
CA ILE A 275 -2.77 11.95 -1.82
C ILE A 275 -2.48 11.97 -0.31
N GLY A 276 -1.77 13.02 0.13
CA GLY A 276 -1.94 13.65 1.45
C GLY A 276 -0.90 13.25 2.50
N ASP A 277 0.17 14.04 2.62
CA ASP A 277 0.37 14.93 3.77
C ASP A 277 1.57 15.86 3.52
N GLY A 278 1.30 17.16 3.62
CA GLY A 278 2.28 18.21 3.36
C GLY A 278 3.17 18.46 4.57
N LYS A 279 4.48 18.37 4.37
CA LYS A 279 5.45 19.22 5.07
C LYS A 279 6.53 19.66 4.08
N ASN A 280 6.74 20.96 4.06
CA ASN A 280 7.68 21.70 3.23
C ASN A 280 9.09 21.11 3.31
N ASN A 281 9.76 20.97 2.16
CA ASN A 281 11.20 21.16 2.09
C ASN A 281 11.58 21.58 0.66
N ASN A 282 11.77 22.88 0.48
CA ASN A 282 12.52 23.43 -0.63
C ASN A 282 13.98 23.06 -0.41
N GLN A 283 14.48 22.07 -1.14
CA GLN A 283 15.90 21.97 -1.45
C GLN A 283 16.03 21.61 -2.93
N SER A 284 16.65 22.54 -3.64
CA SER A 284 17.00 22.51 -5.04
C SER A 284 17.65 21.18 -5.42
N THR A 285 17.14 20.57 -6.48
CA THR A 285 17.69 19.36 -7.09
C THR A 285 19.12 19.62 -7.53
N ALA A 286 20.08 19.00 -6.85
CA ALA A 286 21.39 18.75 -7.43
C ALA A 286 21.18 17.92 -8.70
N ARG A 287 21.67 18.47 -9.82
CA ARG A 287 21.91 17.80 -11.10
C ARG A 287 22.33 16.34 -10.85
N SER A 288 21.77 15.43 -11.65
CA SER A 288 22.45 14.19 -12.02
C SER A 288 23.94 14.49 -12.21
N SER A 289 24.81 13.86 -11.42
CA SER A 289 26.24 13.94 -11.70
C SER A 289 26.45 13.57 -13.17
N PRO A 290 27.20 14.38 -13.92
CA PRO A 290 27.60 14.00 -15.26
C PRO A 290 28.36 12.67 -15.13
N ALA A 291 28.15 11.78 -16.10
CA ALA A 291 29.02 10.62 -16.27
C ALA A 291 30.46 11.12 -16.19
N VAL A 292 31.26 10.48 -15.33
CA VAL A 292 32.69 10.75 -15.28
C VAL A 292 33.22 10.46 -16.69
N PRO A 293 33.82 11.44 -17.39
CA PRO A 293 34.37 11.21 -18.72
C PRO A 293 35.44 10.12 -18.61
N GLY A 294 35.35 9.10 -19.45
CA GLY A 294 36.33 8.00 -19.51
C GLY A 294 35.91 6.65 -18.94
N VAL A 295 34.71 6.49 -18.37
CA VAL A 295 34.24 5.16 -17.93
C VAL A 295 33.44 4.51 -19.05
N SER A 296 33.94 3.38 -19.56
CA SER A 296 33.24 2.55 -20.55
C SER A 296 31.81 2.23 -20.09
N TRP A 297 30.86 2.40 -21.00
CA TRP A 297 29.43 2.17 -20.79
C TRP A 297 29.16 0.75 -20.32
N THR A 298 29.88 -0.23 -20.86
CA THR A 298 29.74 -1.63 -20.44
C THR A 298 30.19 -1.85 -19.00
N LEU A 299 31.30 -1.26 -18.59
CA LEU A 299 31.80 -1.38 -17.23
C LEU A 299 30.82 -0.76 -16.23
N ALA A 300 30.29 0.42 -16.53
CA ALA A 300 29.28 1.07 -15.70
C ALA A 300 28.00 0.20 -15.57
N LEU A 301 27.51 -0.36 -16.67
CA LEU A 301 26.33 -1.23 -16.66
C LEU A 301 26.57 -2.54 -15.91
N ARG A 302 27.72 -3.18 -16.11
CA ARG A 302 28.13 -4.39 -15.37
C ARG A 302 28.26 -4.12 -13.87
N GLN A 303 28.76 -2.94 -13.48
CA GLN A 303 28.83 -2.55 -12.08
C GLN A 303 27.44 -2.40 -11.47
N VAL A 304 26.50 -1.77 -12.17
CA VAL A 304 25.10 -1.67 -11.71
C VAL A 304 24.47 -3.06 -11.59
N ASP A 305 24.75 -3.96 -12.53
CA ASP A 305 24.22 -5.33 -12.49
C ASP A 305 24.73 -6.11 -11.27
N ARG A 306 26.04 -6.06 -11.01
CA ARG A 306 26.64 -6.64 -9.79
C ARG A 306 26.02 -6.08 -8.52
N GLN A 307 25.78 -4.77 -8.46
CA GLN A 307 25.12 -4.14 -7.30
C GLN A 307 23.69 -4.67 -7.11
N LEU A 308 22.96 -4.94 -8.19
CA LEU A 308 21.62 -5.52 -8.11
C LEU A 308 21.67 -6.95 -7.58
N GLU A 309 22.59 -7.77 -8.08
CA GLU A 309 22.79 -9.15 -7.62
C GLU A 309 23.16 -9.18 -6.13
N GLN A 310 24.14 -8.36 -5.72
CA GLN A 310 24.52 -8.22 -4.32
C GLN A 310 23.33 -7.83 -3.43
N ALA A 311 22.48 -6.91 -3.88
CA ALA A 311 21.27 -6.52 -3.15
C ALA A 311 20.25 -7.66 -3.04
N VAL A 312 20.10 -8.48 -4.09
CA VAL A 312 19.24 -9.68 -4.08
C VAL A 312 19.81 -10.73 -3.13
N HIS A 313 21.12 -11.00 -3.17
CA HIS A 313 21.80 -11.93 -2.28
C HIS A 313 21.73 -11.50 -0.81
N ALA A 314 22.02 -10.22 -0.51
CA ALA A 314 21.94 -9.69 0.85
C ALA A 314 20.53 -9.86 1.44
N ARG A 315 19.50 -9.63 0.62
CA ARG A 315 18.12 -9.86 1.03
C ARG A 315 17.78 -11.34 1.19
N GLY A 316 18.33 -12.21 0.33
CA GLY A 316 18.24 -13.66 0.47
C GLY A 316 18.79 -14.14 1.82
N ARG A 317 19.95 -13.60 2.24
CA ARG A 317 20.54 -13.87 3.57
C ARG A 317 19.61 -13.45 4.72
N GLN A 318 19.06 -12.23 4.64
CA GLN A 318 18.08 -11.76 5.64
C GLN A 318 16.84 -12.68 5.72
N TYR A 319 16.42 -13.25 4.58
CA TYR A 319 15.32 -14.21 4.57
C TYR A 319 15.73 -15.55 5.17
N ALA A 320 16.92 -16.07 4.89
CA ALA A 320 17.42 -17.28 5.55
C ALA A 320 17.42 -17.12 7.08
N GLU A 321 18.00 -16.03 7.59
CA GLU A 321 18.02 -15.72 9.03
C GLU A 321 16.62 -15.58 9.64
N LEU A 322 15.68 -14.95 8.92
CA LEU A 322 14.29 -14.85 9.36
C LEU A 322 13.61 -16.22 9.37
N GLY A 323 13.93 -17.09 8.40
CA GLY A 323 13.46 -18.47 8.33
C GLY A 323 13.90 -19.26 9.57
N ASP A 324 15.17 -19.16 9.94
CA ASP A 324 15.72 -19.82 11.13
C ASP A 324 15.05 -19.33 12.42
N LYS A 325 14.86 -18.02 12.55
CA LYS A 325 14.12 -17.44 13.69
C LYS A 325 12.68 -17.96 13.76
N TYR A 326 11.99 -18.07 12.63
CA TYR A 326 10.64 -18.64 12.60
C TYR A 326 10.62 -20.13 12.91
N TRP A 327 11.64 -20.88 12.49
CA TRP A 327 11.78 -22.28 12.82
C TRP A 327 11.93 -22.49 14.34
N GLN A 328 12.78 -21.68 15.00
CA GLN A 328 12.93 -21.72 16.45
C GLN A 328 11.60 -21.47 17.18
N VAL A 329 10.77 -20.54 16.69
CA VAL A 329 9.42 -20.29 17.26
C VAL A 329 8.53 -21.53 17.11
N ILE A 330 8.56 -22.21 15.97
CA ILE A 330 7.76 -23.43 15.74
C ILE A 330 8.18 -24.54 16.70
N VAL A 331 9.48 -24.76 16.88
CA VAL A 331 10.01 -25.78 17.80
C VAL A 331 9.50 -25.51 19.21
N LYS A 332 9.63 -24.27 19.71
CA LYS A 332 9.12 -23.85 21.03
C LYS A 332 7.61 -24.02 21.17
N GLU A 333 6.83 -23.65 20.15
CA GLU A 333 5.36 -23.82 20.16
C GLU A 333 4.94 -25.31 20.13
N ARG A 334 5.71 -26.19 19.46
CA ARG A 334 5.46 -27.64 19.47
C ARG A 334 5.73 -28.23 20.85
N GLU A 335 6.85 -27.90 21.46
CA GLU A 335 7.22 -28.38 22.80
C GLU A 335 6.17 -27.98 23.85
N LEU A 336 5.73 -26.72 23.85
CA LEU A 336 4.71 -26.25 24.78
C LEU A 336 3.36 -26.93 24.55
N LYS A 337 2.96 -27.11 23.29
CA LYS A 337 1.72 -27.84 22.97
C LYS A 337 1.78 -29.28 23.49
N GLU A 338 2.94 -29.93 23.46
CA GLU A 338 3.11 -31.27 24.02
C GLU A 338 3.06 -31.29 25.54
N LYS A 339 3.72 -30.33 26.22
CA LYS A 339 3.66 -30.17 27.68
C LYS A 339 2.21 -29.97 28.15
N GLU A 340 1.49 -29.06 27.52
CA GLU A 340 0.08 -28.79 27.85
C GLU A 340 -0.83 -29.96 27.54
N ARG A 341 -0.55 -30.73 26.47
CA ARG A 341 -1.28 -31.97 26.19
C ARG A 341 -1.08 -33.01 27.29
N LYS A 342 0.13 -33.13 27.83
CA LYS A 342 0.44 -34.03 28.95
C LYS A 342 -0.26 -33.55 30.24
N GLU A 343 -0.16 -32.27 30.57
CA GLU A 343 -0.84 -31.68 31.74
C GLU A 343 -2.36 -31.82 31.64
N ARG A 344 -2.97 -31.57 30.49
CA ARG A 344 -4.41 -31.75 30.28
C ARG A 344 -4.83 -33.21 30.43
N LYS A 345 -4.01 -34.16 29.97
CA LYS A 345 -4.26 -35.60 30.19
C LYS A 345 -4.14 -35.93 31.69
N HIS A 346 -3.14 -35.39 32.38
CA HIS A 346 -2.94 -35.59 33.81
C HIS A 346 -4.11 -35.01 34.63
N ALA A 347 -4.51 -33.77 34.38
CA ALA A 347 -5.66 -33.12 35.00
C ALA A 347 -6.96 -33.91 34.78
N ARG A 348 -7.19 -34.43 33.57
CA ARG A 348 -8.33 -35.32 33.28
C ARG A 348 -8.29 -36.62 34.08
N ARG A 349 -7.10 -37.20 34.28
CA ARG A 349 -6.93 -38.40 35.13
C ARG A 349 -7.21 -38.09 36.59
N MET A 350 -6.71 -36.96 37.09
CA MET A 350 -6.96 -36.53 38.48
C MET A 350 -8.44 -36.20 38.71
N ALA A 351 -9.09 -35.49 37.79
CA ALA A 351 -10.53 -35.20 37.89
C ALA A 351 -11.38 -36.49 37.86
N ARG A 352 -10.99 -37.50 37.06
CA ARG A 352 -11.65 -38.81 37.08
C ARG A 352 -11.47 -39.52 38.42
N LYS A 353 -10.25 -39.52 38.98
CA LYS A 353 -9.99 -40.10 40.30
C LYS A 353 -10.77 -39.41 41.42
N GLN A 354 -10.88 -38.08 41.36
CA GLN A 354 -11.68 -37.30 42.31
C GLN A 354 -13.19 -37.59 42.16
N ALA A 355 -13.68 -37.72 40.93
CA ALA A 355 -15.08 -38.07 40.70
C ALA A 355 -15.41 -39.48 41.22
N THR A 356 -14.53 -40.47 41.03
CA THR A 356 -14.73 -41.82 41.59
C THR A 356 -14.65 -41.81 43.11
N SER A 357 -13.70 -41.08 43.72
CA SER A 357 -13.60 -41.00 45.18
C SER A 357 -14.80 -40.32 45.85
N ILE A 358 -15.50 -39.42 45.14
CA ILE A 358 -16.74 -38.79 45.63
C ILE A 358 -17.90 -39.78 45.59
N VAL A 359 -18.00 -40.59 44.52
CA VAL A 359 -19.02 -41.65 44.41
C VAL A 359 -18.83 -42.73 45.49
N ASP A 360 -17.59 -43.14 45.75
CA ASP A 360 -17.27 -44.12 46.80
C ASP A 360 -17.55 -43.57 48.23
N ALA A 361 -17.49 -42.25 48.43
CA ALA A 361 -17.77 -41.61 49.72
C ALA A 361 -19.28 -41.45 50.00
N ASP A 362 -20.10 -41.24 48.98
CA ASP A 362 -21.57 -41.20 49.10
C ASP A 362 -22.15 -42.61 49.34
N GLU A 363 -21.57 -43.67 48.76
CA GLU A 363 -21.99 -45.06 49.03
C GLU A 363 -21.65 -45.50 50.47
N SER A 364 -20.55 -45.02 51.06
CA SER A 364 -20.19 -45.34 52.46
C SER A 364 -21.01 -44.57 53.52
N ALA A 365 -21.71 -43.49 53.14
CA ALA A 365 -22.57 -42.72 54.05
C ALA A 365 -24.04 -43.20 54.03
N GLY A 366 -24.44 -44.03 53.07
CA GLY A 366 -25.80 -44.55 52.91
C GLY A 366 -26.11 -45.83 53.70
N ASP A 367 -25.11 -46.54 54.23
CA ASP A 367 -25.27 -47.90 54.77
C ASP A 367 -25.39 -47.99 56.31
N VAL A 368 -25.82 -46.90 56.98
CA VAL A 368 -26.01 -46.91 58.44
C VAL A 368 -27.34 -46.29 58.90
N SER A 369 -28.48 -46.69 58.32
CA SER A 369 -29.76 -46.63 59.05
C SER A 369 -30.83 -47.58 58.49
N SER A 370 -30.69 -48.89 58.69
CA SER A 370 -31.86 -49.78 58.71
C SER A 370 -31.57 -51.10 59.40
N VAL A 371 -31.49 -51.10 60.74
CA VAL A 371 -31.86 -52.29 61.56
C VAL A 371 -32.39 -51.85 62.94
N SER A 372 -33.69 -51.98 63.15
CA SER A 372 -34.40 -52.27 64.43
C SER A 372 -35.89 -52.16 64.09
N SER A 373 -36.71 -53.22 63.94
CA SER A 373 -36.90 -54.46 64.69
C SER A 373 -37.07 -54.24 66.21
N GLY A 374 -38.33 -54.31 66.67
CA GLY A 374 -38.70 -54.28 68.09
C GLY A 374 -40.22 -54.38 68.33
N PHE A 375 -40.72 -55.62 68.38
CA PHE A 375 -41.85 -56.15 69.17
C PHE A 375 -42.66 -55.16 70.05
N LEU A 376 -43.98 -55.09 69.82
CA LEU A 376 -45.04 -55.69 70.67
C LEU A 376 -46.39 -55.57 69.97
#